data_AF-A0A926N4P8-F1
#
_entry.id   AF-A0A926N4P8-F1
#
_cell.length_a   1.000
_cell.length_b   1.000
_cell.length_c   1.000
_cell.angle_alpha   90.00
_cell.angle_beta   90.00
_cell.angle_gamma   90.00
#
_symmetry.space_group_name_H-M   'P 1'
#
loop_
_entity.id
_entity.type
_entity.pdbx_description
1 polymer ?
#
loop_
_entity_poly.entity_id
_entity_poly.type
_entity_poly.pdbx_seq_one_letter_code
_entity_poly.pdbx_strand_id
1 'polypeptide(L)'
;MTDIIFHAINKNINSKIIECVGPEILSFKKILSILLNLIDKKRFFLPFPLFAAKITARIFELMPNPLLTTDQLKLLKYDNIVSENYATNFKIGIPATKVFEKEVEKYSFMWREGGQFSKKYSNSK
;
A
#
# COMPACT_ATOMS: atom_id res chain seq x y z
N MET A 1 -4.53 0.19 -11.80
CA MET A 1 -5.00 1.59 -11.94
C MET A 1 -4.89 2.06 -13.37
N THR A 2 -3.71 1.99 -13.99
CA THR A 2 -3.51 2.30 -15.43
C THR A 2 -4.56 1.64 -16.33
N ASP A 3 -4.81 0.34 -16.11
CA ASP A 3 -5.77 -0.42 -16.93
C ASP A 3 -7.22 0.07 -16.73
N ILE A 4 -7.55 0.53 -15.53
CA ILE A 4 -8.88 1.10 -15.19
C ILE A 4 -9.08 2.42 -15.93
N ILE A 5 -8.06 3.28 -15.93
CA ILE A 5 -8.09 4.57 -16.65
C ILE A 5 -8.22 4.32 -18.14
N PHE A 6 -7.40 3.42 -18.70
CA PHE A 6 -7.47 3.05 -20.12
C PHE A 6 -8.84 2.48 -20.50
N HIS A 7 -9.41 1.61 -19.66
CA HIS A 7 -10.74 1.06 -19.86
C HIS A 7 -11.83 2.15 -19.84
N ALA A 8 -11.76 3.07 -18.88
CA ALA A 8 -12.71 4.18 -18.77
C ALA A 8 -12.69 5.07 -20.02
N ILE A 9 -11.50 5.37 -20.56
CA ILE A 9 -11.33 6.12 -21.80
C ILE A 9 -11.91 5.35 -22.99
N ASN A 10 -11.51 4.09 -23.18
CA ASN A 10 -11.94 3.28 -24.33
C ASN A 10 -13.45 3.02 -24.36
N LYS A 11 -14.09 2.90 -23.20
CA LYS A 11 -15.53 2.70 -23.08
C LYS A 11 -16.31 4.02 -23.00
N ASN A 12 -15.63 5.17 -23.13
CA ASN A 12 -16.22 6.51 -23.00
C ASN A 12 -17.07 6.64 -21.72
N ILE A 13 -16.55 6.15 -20.59
CA ILE A 13 -17.21 6.24 -19.30
C ILE A 13 -17.09 7.68 -18.80
N ASN A 14 -18.13 8.47 -19.06
CA ASN A 14 -18.17 9.89 -18.70
C ASN A 14 -19.00 10.12 -17.43
N SER A 15 -18.62 11.14 -16.65
CA SER A 15 -19.38 11.64 -15.50
C SER A 15 -19.72 10.58 -14.43
N LYS A 16 -18.87 9.56 -14.26
CA LYS A 16 -19.00 8.56 -13.19
C LYS A 16 -17.80 8.61 -12.26
N ILE A 17 -18.06 8.56 -10.96
CA ILE A 17 -17.04 8.32 -9.95
C ILE A 17 -16.81 6.81 -9.87
N ILE A 18 -15.55 6.40 -9.97
CA ILE A 18 -15.14 4.99 -9.89
C ILE A 18 -14.19 4.81 -8.71
N GLU A 19 -14.55 3.92 -7.79
CA GLU A 19 -13.67 3.49 -6.71
C GLU A 19 -12.67 2.44 -7.22
N CYS A 20 -11.39 2.80 -7.22
CA CYS A 20 -10.31 1.91 -7.63
C CYS A 20 -9.82 1.12 -6.41
N VAL A 21 -10.22 -0.13 -6.29
CA VAL A 21 -9.93 -0.97 -5.13
C VAL A 21 -9.16 -2.24 -5.51
N GLY A 22 -8.39 -2.75 -4.55
CA GLY A 22 -7.61 -3.98 -4.68
C GLY A 22 -8.46 -5.24 -4.44
N PRO A 23 -7.87 -6.45 -4.63
CA PRO A 23 -8.55 -7.72 -4.39
C PRO A 23 -8.70 -8.08 -2.90
N GLU A 24 -8.02 -7.37 -2.01
CA GLU A 24 -7.94 -7.72 -0.58
C GLU A 24 -8.04 -6.48 0.32
N ILE A 25 -8.65 -6.66 1.49
CA ILE A 25 -8.66 -5.67 2.58
C ILE A 25 -7.57 -6.06 3.56
N LEU A 26 -6.64 -5.14 3.79
CA LEU A 26 -5.49 -5.35 4.69
C LEU A 26 -5.50 -4.29 5.80
N SER A 27 -5.37 -4.73 7.04
CA SER A 27 -5.07 -3.82 8.13
C SER A 27 -3.64 -3.28 8.02
N PHE A 28 -3.40 -2.08 8.53
CA PHE A 28 -2.06 -1.49 8.51
C PHE A 28 -1.01 -2.39 9.17
N LYS A 29 -1.36 -3.05 10.28
CA LYS A 29 -0.50 -4.04 10.94
C LYS A 29 -0.15 -5.22 10.01
N LYS A 30 -1.13 -5.73 9.25
CA LYS A 30 -0.90 -6.84 8.31
C LYS A 30 0.01 -6.43 7.17
N ILE A 31 -0.15 -5.21 6.62
CA ILE A 31 0.77 -4.63 5.63
C ILE A 31 2.19 -4.63 6.17
N LEU A 32 2.42 -4.08 7.36
CA LEU A 32 3.75 -4.03 7.98
C LEU A 32 4.32 -5.43 8.22
N SER A 33 3.52 -6.40 8.67
CA SER A 33 3.96 -7.79 8.84
C SER A 33 4.41 -8.42 7.52
N ILE A 34 3.64 -8.23 6.44
CA ILE A 34 4.00 -8.74 5.11
C ILE A 34 5.32 -8.10 4.67
N LEU A 35 5.46 -6.78 4.80
CA LEU A 35 6.69 -6.08 4.41
C LEU A 35 7.91 -6.61 5.18
N LEU A 36 7.82 -6.71 6.52
CA LEU A 36 8.90 -7.23 7.37
C LEU A 36 9.31 -8.65 6.99
N ASN A 37 8.35 -9.54 6.74
CA ASN A 37 8.61 -10.90 6.28
C ASN A 37 9.29 -10.89 4.90
N LEU A 38 8.80 -10.08 3.97
CA LEU A 38 9.34 -9.97 2.62
C LEU A 38 10.76 -9.41 2.59
N ILE A 39 11.16 -8.55 3.53
CA ILE A 39 12.53 -8.00 3.61
C ILE A 39 13.43 -8.74 4.61
N ASP A 40 12.96 -9.86 5.17
CA ASP A 40 13.64 -10.67 6.17
C ASP A 40 14.15 -9.86 7.39
N LYS A 41 13.26 -9.02 7.95
CA LYS A 41 13.54 -8.23 9.15
C LYS A 41 12.53 -8.54 10.26
N LYS A 42 13.04 -8.84 11.45
CA LYS A 42 12.20 -9.04 12.65
C LYS A 42 12.12 -7.73 13.45
N ARG A 43 10.92 -7.18 13.62
CA ARG A 43 10.65 -5.97 14.40
C ARG A 43 9.39 -6.17 15.25
N PHE A 44 9.40 -5.64 16.47
CA PHE A 44 8.22 -5.59 17.33
C PHE A 44 7.34 -4.40 16.96
N PHE A 45 6.03 -4.57 17.03
CA PHE A 45 5.08 -3.47 16.93
C PHE A 45 4.69 -3.00 18.32
N LEU A 46 4.92 -1.72 18.59
CA LEU A 46 4.51 -1.08 19.82
C LEU A 46 3.36 -0.11 19.54
N PRO A 47 2.29 -0.11 20.36
CA PRO A 47 1.25 0.90 20.25
C PRO A 47 1.87 2.27 20.56
N PHE A 48 1.61 3.25 19.69
CA PHE A 48 2.13 4.61 19.85
C PHE A 48 0.97 5.58 20.07
N PRO A 49 0.89 6.28 21.22
CA PRO A 49 -0.21 7.20 21.49
C PRO A 49 -0.31 8.30 20.44
N LEU A 50 -1.53 8.58 19.98
CA LEU A 50 -1.77 9.54 18.89
C LEU A 50 -1.27 10.96 19.23
N PHE A 51 -1.34 11.37 20.50
CA PHE A 51 -0.79 12.66 20.94
C PHE A 51 0.71 12.75 20.70
N ALA A 52 1.47 11.71 21.10
CA ALA A 52 2.90 11.63 20.84
C ALA A 52 3.20 11.61 19.33
N ALA A 53 2.44 10.82 18.56
CA ALA A 53 2.56 10.76 17.10
C ALA A 53 2.40 12.12 16.42
N LYS A 54 1.45 12.94 16.87
CA LYS A 54 1.25 14.30 16.34
C LYS A 54 2.44 15.22 16.61
N ILE A 55 3.01 15.16 17.82
CA ILE A 55 4.20 15.95 18.17
C ILE A 55 5.38 15.51 17.31
N THR A 56 5.64 14.20 17.23
CA THR A 56 6.71 13.63 16.41
C THR A 56 6.58 14.02 14.94
N ALA A 57 5.37 13.92 14.38
CA ALA A 57 5.11 14.31 12.99
C ALA A 57 5.40 15.79 12.73
N ARG A 58 5.02 16.70 13.65
CA ARG A 58 5.32 18.14 13.51
C ARG A 58 6.82 18.42 13.50
N ILE A 59 7.61 17.68 14.28
CA ILE A 59 9.06 17.84 14.32
C ILE A 59 9.68 17.30 13.02
N PHE A 60 9.27 16.09 12.60
CA PHE A 60 9.82 15.45 11.39
C PHE A 60 9.41 16.13 10.08
N GLU A 61 8.26 16.80 10.05
CA GLU A 61 7.79 17.55 8.88
C GLU A 61 8.65 18.78 8.56
N LEU A 62 9.45 19.29 9.52
CA LEU A 62 10.37 20.41 9.31
C LEU A 62 11.71 20.01 8.67
N MET A 63 12.00 18.71 8.55
CA MET A 63 13.24 18.24 7.93
C MET A 63 13.22 18.45 6.41
N PRO A 64 14.37 18.67 5.74
CA PRO A 64 14.43 18.82 4.28
C PRO A 64 13.80 17.64 3.52
N ASN A 65 13.94 16.44 4.07
CA ASN A 65 13.28 15.22 3.63
C ASN A 65 12.44 14.70 4.80
N PRO A 66 11.15 15.06 4.88
CA PRO A 66 10.33 14.75 6.05
C PRO A 66 10.10 13.24 6.16
N LEU A 67 10.39 12.68 7.34
CA LEU A 67 10.24 11.25 7.61
C LEU A 67 8.78 10.85 7.87
N LEU A 68 8.02 11.74 8.49
CA LEU A 68 6.59 11.58 8.80
C LEU A 68 5.95 12.96 8.82
N THR A 69 4.83 13.13 8.11
CA THR A 69 4.07 14.39 8.11
C THR A 69 2.77 14.28 8.91
N THR A 70 2.25 15.43 9.34
CA THR A 70 0.96 15.47 10.03
C THR A 70 -0.19 14.97 9.15
N ASP A 71 -0.10 15.18 7.83
CA ASP A 71 -1.09 14.68 6.88
C ASP A 71 -1.02 13.17 6.67
N GLN A 72 0.16 12.57 6.61
CA GLN A 72 0.31 11.12 6.59
C GLN A 72 -0.33 10.47 7.83
N LEU A 73 -0.17 11.10 9.00
CA LEU A 73 -0.83 10.62 10.22
C LEU A 73 -2.36 10.74 10.15
N LYS A 74 -2.90 11.80 9.52
CA LYS A 74 -4.36 11.94 9.30
C LYS A 74 -4.89 10.86 8.36
N LEU A 75 -4.16 10.52 7.30
CA LEU A 75 -4.56 9.48 6.34
C LEU A 75 -4.65 8.10 7.00
N LEU A 76 -3.81 7.81 8.00
CA LEU A 76 -3.84 6.55 8.75
C LEU A 76 -5.03 6.44 9.74
N LYS A 77 -5.74 7.54 10.01
CA LYS A 77 -6.87 7.56 10.96
C LYS A 77 -8.11 6.87 10.39
N TYR A 78 -8.26 6.83 9.07
CA TYR A 78 -9.45 6.36 8.39
C TYR A 78 -9.17 5.08 7.61
N ASP A 79 -10.17 4.21 7.51
CA ASP A 79 -10.08 2.99 6.72
C ASP A 79 -10.22 3.33 5.23
N ASN A 80 -9.20 2.98 4.44
CA ASN A 80 -9.19 3.16 2.98
C ASN A 80 -9.83 1.95 2.28
N ILE A 81 -11.09 1.68 2.59
CA ILE A 81 -11.89 0.60 2.01
C ILE A 81 -13.00 1.16 1.10
N VAL A 82 -13.69 0.27 0.38
CA VAL A 82 -14.86 0.62 -0.45
C VAL A 82 -15.87 1.39 0.38
N SER A 83 -16.34 2.55 -0.11
CA SER A 83 -17.31 3.38 0.61
C SER A 83 -18.77 2.98 0.33
N GLU A 84 -18.99 2.10 -0.66
CA GLU A 84 -20.28 1.64 -1.19
C GLU A 84 -21.13 2.72 -1.90
N ASN A 85 -20.69 3.98 -1.89
CA ASN A 85 -21.41 5.09 -2.53
C ASN A 85 -21.28 5.11 -4.06
N TYR A 86 -20.24 4.46 -4.61
CA TYR A 86 -19.90 4.52 -6.03
C TYR A 86 -19.64 3.15 -6.66
N ALA A 87 -19.56 3.10 -7.99
CA ALA A 87 -19.20 1.87 -8.70
C ALA A 87 -17.71 1.57 -8.50
N THR A 88 -17.37 0.32 -8.19
CA THR A 88 -15.98 -0.12 -8.09
C THR A 88 -15.45 -0.57 -9.46
N ASN A 89 -14.13 -0.65 -9.60
CA ASN A 89 -13.48 -1.23 -10.78
C ASN A 89 -13.95 -2.67 -11.08
N PHE A 90 -14.35 -3.42 -10.05
CA PHE A 90 -14.96 -4.74 -10.20
C PHE A 90 -16.32 -4.67 -10.91
N LYS A 91 -17.18 -3.72 -10.52
CA LYS A 91 -18.53 -3.57 -11.10
C LYS A 91 -18.50 -3.15 -12.58
N ILE A 92 -17.49 -2.39 -12.98
CA ILE A 92 -17.31 -1.97 -14.39
C ILE A 92 -16.56 -3.00 -15.24
N GLY A 93 -16.29 -4.20 -14.71
CA GLY A 93 -15.72 -5.31 -15.47
C GLY A 93 -14.19 -5.35 -15.55
N ILE A 94 -13.48 -4.61 -14.68
CA ILE A 94 -12.02 -4.64 -14.59
C ILE A 94 -11.55 -4.95 -13.15
N PRO A 95 -11.75 -6.20 -12.71
CA PRO A 95 -11.38 -6.62 -11.36
C PRO A 95 -9.86 -6.50 -11.14
N ALA A 96 -9.45 -6.05 -9.97
CA ALA A 96 -8.04 -6.05 -9.60
C ALA A 96 -7.59 -7.49 -9.29
N THR A 97 -6.51 -7.94 -9.92
CA THR A 97 -5.97 -9.31 -9.76
C THR A 97 -4.67 -9.38 -8.98
N LYS A 98 -4.06 -8.20 -8.73
CA LYS A 98 -2.75 -8.06 -8.11
C LYS A 98 -2.84 -8.18 -6.60
N VAL A 99 -2.32 -9.29 -6.06
CA VAL A 99 -2.21 -9.55 -4.63
C VAL A 99 -0.98 -8.82 -4.06
N PHE A 100 -1.16 -8.07 -2.98
CA PHE A 100 -0.18 -7.17 -2.38
C PHE A 100 1.15 -7.88 -2.12
N GLU A 101 1.13 -9.01 -1.40
CA GLU A 101 2.35 -9.75 -1.04
C GLU A 101 3.15 -10.18 -2.27
N LYS A 102 2.46 -10.74 -3.29
CA LYS A 102 3.09 -11.21 -4.53
C LYS A 102 3.68 -10.08 -5.36
N GLU A 103 3.01 -8.93 -5.42
CA GLU A 103 3.53 -7.78 -6.16
C GLU A 103 4.73 -7.16 -5.47
N VAL A 104 4.68 -7.02 -4.14
CA VAL A 104 5.78 -6.43 -3.36
C VAL A 104 7.02 -7.33 -3.38
N GLU A 105 6.86 -8.65 -3.35
CA GLU A 105 7.97 -9.61 -3.43
C GLU A 105 8.88 -9.40 -4.65
N LYS A 106 8.31 -8.94 -5.77
CA LYS A 106 9.05 -8.71 -7.02
C LYS A 106 10.20 -7.71 -6.85
N TYR A 107 10.09 -6.77 -5.91
CA TYR A 107 11.04 -5.68 -5.73
C TYR A 107 11.53 -5.49 -4.28
N SER A 108 10.94 -6.16 -3.30
CA SER A 108 11.29 -6.02 -1.88
C SER A 108 12.74 -6.43 -1.54
N PHE A 109 13.39 -7.22 -2.41
CA PHE A 109 14.79 -7.61 -2.27
C PHE A 109 15.74 -6.41 -2.13
N MET A 110 15.37 -5.22 -2.62
CA MET A 110 16.20 -4.01 -2.49
C MET A 110 16.44 -3.60 -1.02
N TRP A 111 15.55 -4.01 -0.11
CA TRP A 111 15.66 -3.72 1.33
C TRP A 111 16.08 -4.95 2.17
N ARG A 112 16.40 -6.07 1.52
CA ARG A 112 17.02 -7.23 2.17
C ARG A 112 18.52 -6.99 2.35
N GLU A 113 19.09 -7.69 3.32
CA GLU A 113 20.54 -7.80 3.44
C GLU A 113 21.11 -8.54 2.23
N GLY A 114 22.12 -7.96 1.57
CA GLY A 114 22.64 -8.46 0.28
C GLY A 114 21.88 -7.98 -0.96
N GLY A 115 20.79 -7.21 -0.82
CA GLY A 115 20.11 -6.55 -1.93
C GLY A 115 19.66 -7.51 -3.03
N GLN A 116 20.03 -7.23 -4.28
CA GLN A 116 19.71 -8.08 -5.44
C GLN A 116 20.23 -9.52 -5.31
N PHE A 117 21.33 -9.74 -4.60
CA PHE A 117 21.92 -11.08 -4.41
C PHE A 117 21.21 -11.93 -3.36
N SER A 118 20.27 -11.34 -2.61
CA SER A 118 19.42 -12.05 -1.64
C SER A 118 18.20 -12.75 -2.27
N LYS A 119 18.04 -12.62 -3.60
CA LYS A 119 16.97 -13.31 -4.33
C LYS A 119 17.19 -14.82 -4.19
N LYS A 120 16.20 -15.51 -3.64
CA LYS A 120 16.17 -16.97 -3.68
C LYS A 120 15.92 -17.36 -5.13
N TYR A 121 16.98 -17.76 -5.84
CA TYR A 121 16.82 -18.44 -7.11
C TYR A 121 16.10 -19.75 -6.81
N SER A 122 14.85 -19.87 -7.24
CA SER A 122 14.17 -21.15 -7.25
C SER A 122 14.99 -22.07 -8.15
N ASN A 123 15.79 -22.96 -7.55
CA ASN A 123 16.37 -24.08 -8.28
C ASN A 123 15.21 -24.93 -8.80
N SER A 124 14.79 -24.67 -10.04
CA SER A 124 14.04 -25.62 -10.84
C SER A 124 14.98 -26.79 -11.13
N LYS A 125 15.00 -27.78 -10.24
CA LYS A 125 15.30 -29.16 -10.61
C LYS A 125 13.98 -29.86 -10.93
#